data_AF-A0A509ED88-F1
#
_entry.id   AF-A0A509ED88-F1
#
_cell.length_a   1.000
_cell.length_b   1.000
_cell.length_c   1.000
_cell.angle_alpha   90.00
_cell.angle_beta   90.00
_cell.angle_gamma   90.00
#
_symmetry.space_group_name_H-M   'P 1'
#
loop_
_entity.id
_entity.type
_entity.pdbx_description
1 polymer ?
#
loop_
_entity_poly.entity_id
_entity_poly.type
_entity_poly.pdbx_seq_one_letter_code
_entity_poly.pdbx_strand_id
1 'polypeptide(L)' 'MGEVINLRQARKARERAAKEALATENRIAFGRPKKARTLQEKRKVLEETRHEGHRLERDEPEA' A
#
# COMPACT_ATOMS: atom_id res chain seq x y z
N MET A 1 20.39 -11.40 37.03
CA MET A 1 19.68 -10.15 37.34
C MET A 1 18.65 -9.92 36.24
N GLY A 2 17.37 -9.90 36.58
CA GLY A 2 16.28 -9.74 35.61
C GLY A 2 15.89 -8.27 35.49
N GLU A 3 15.78 -7.78 34.26
CA GLU A 3 15.36 -6.42 33.99
C GLU A 3 13.84 -6.31 34.20
N VAL A 4 13.41 -5.44 35.12
CA VAL A 4 11.99 -5.25 35.42
C VAL A 4 11.41 -4.27 34.40
N ILE A 5 10.70 -4.82 33.41
CA ILE A 5 10.03 -4.03 32.37
C ILE A 5 8.58 -3.72 32.72
N ASN A 6 8.17 -2.48 32.47
CA ASN A 6 6.80 -2.03 32.66
C ASN A 6 5.92 -2.43 31.47
N LEU A 7 5.11 -3.48 31.65
CA LEU A 7 4.24 -4.02 30.60
C LEU A 7 3.18 -3.02 30.12
N ARG A 8 2.72 -2.09 30.97
CA ARG A 8 1.77 -1.04 30.56
C ARG A 8 2.42 -0.06 29.58
N GLN A 9 3.66 0.35 29.85
CA GLN A 9 4.40 1.22 28.93
C GLN A 9 4.69 0.50 27.61
N ALA A 10 5.07 -0.78 27.66
CA ALA A 10 5.29 -1.60 26.47
C ALA A 10 4.03 -1.72 25.60
N ARG A 11 2.85 -1.95 26.20
CA ARG A 11 1.57 -1.98 25.48
C ARG A 11 1.26 -0.62 24.82
N LYS A 12 1.40 0.48 25.58
CA LYS A 12 1.17 1.83 25.06
C LYS A 12 2.15 2.23 23.95
N ALA A 13 3.37 1.70 23.96
CA ALA A 13 4.33 1.89 22.89
C ALA A 13 3.90 1.15 21.62
N ARG A 14 3.48 -0.13 21.75
CA ARG A 14 2.94 -0.91 20.62
C ARG A 14 1.73 -0.26 19.97
N GLU A 15 0.77 0.20 20.78
CA GLU A 15 -0.43 0.88 20.28
C GLU A 15 -0.10 2.20 19.55
N ARG A 16 0.89 2.96 20.03
CA ARG A 16 1.36 4.17 19.35
C ARG A 16 2.04 3.85 18.03
N ALA A 17 2.92 2.85 18.00
CA ALA A 17 3.58 2.41 16.78
C ALA A 17 2.57 1.94 15.71
N ALA A 18 1.54 1.18 16.11
CA ALA A 18 0.48 0.76 15.19
C ALA A 18 -0.29 1.95 14.61
N LYS A 19 -0.64 2.95 15.44
CA LYS A 19 -1.31 4.17 14.98
C LYS A 19 -0.43 5.01 14.04
N GLU A 20 0.88 5.07 14.31
CA GLU A 20 1.83 5.77 13.43
C GLU A 20 1.96 5.08 12.07
N ALA A 21 2.05 3.75 12.03
CA ALA A 21 2.06 2.98 10.78
C ALA A 21 0.80 3.26 9.95
N LEU A 22 -0.39 3.16 10.56
CA LEU A 22 -1.66 3.50 9.90
C LEU A 22 -1.69 4.95 9.42
N ALA A 23 -1.16 5.90 10.20
CA ALA A 23 -1.08 7.29 9.79
C ALA A 23 -0.15 7.49 8.59
N THR A 24 0.98 6.77 8.52
CA THR A 24 1.88 6.83 7.36
C THR A 24 1.22 6.29 6.09
N GLU A 25 0.54 5.15 6.18
CA GLU A 25 -0.25 4.59 5.07
C GLU A 25 -1.33 5.56 4.61
N ASN A 26 -2.06 6.15 5.55
CA ASN A 26 -3.11 7.12 5.24
C ASN A 26 -2.56 8.42 4.62
N ARG A 27 -1.38 8.90 5.03
CA ARG A 27 -0.72 10.03 4.35
C ARG A 27 -0.34 9.69 2.92
N ILE A 28 0.10 8.46 2.66
CA ILE A 28 0.44 8.00 1.31
C ILE A 28 -0.83 7.85 0.46
N ALA A 29 -1.90 7.29 1.02
CA ALA A 29 -3.15 7.01 0.33
C ALA A 29 -4.02 8.27 0.13
N PHE A 30 -4.12 9.11 1.16
CA PHE A 30 -5.06 10.24 1.23
C PHE A 30 -4.40 11.62 1.35
N GLY A 31 -3.11 11.69 1.64
CA GLY A 31 -2.37 12.97 1.72
C GLY A 31 -1.95 13.54 0.37
N ARG A 32 -2.25 12.86 -0.74
CA ARG A 32 -1.95 13.35 -2.09
C ARG A 32 -3.05 14.29 -2.57
N PRO A 33 -2.71 15.45 -3.17
CA PRO A 33 -3.71 16.35 -3.74
C PRO A 33 -4.50 15.64 -4.84
N LYS A 34 -5.80 15.99 -4.98
CA LYS A 34 -6.72 15.37 -5.95
C LYS A 34 -6.13 15.25 -7.37
N LYS A 35 -5.39 16.28 -7.81
CA LYS A 35 -4.69 16.31 -9.11
C LYS A 35 -3.62 15.22 -9.26
N ALA A 36 -2.88 14.91 -8.20
CA ALA A 36 -1.85 13.87 -8.22
C ALA A 36 -2.47 12.46 -8.23
N ARG A 37 -3.56 12.27 -7.47
CA ARG A 37 -4.32 11.01 -7.49
C ARG A 37 -4.90 10.72 -8.87
N THR A 38 -5.59 11.68 -9.49
CA THR A 38 -6.19 11.49 -10.81
C THR A 38 -5.15 11.27 -11.91
N LEU A 39 -3.99 11.93 -11.83
CA LEU A 39 -2.88 11.67 -12.74
C LEU A 39 -2.37 10.22 -12.62
N GLN A 40 -2.23 9.70 -11.40
CA GLN A 40 -1.77 8.34 -11.18
C GLN A 40 -2.81 7.30 -11.64
N GLU A 41 -4.10 7.54 -11.39
CA GLU A 41 -5.20 6.70 -11.88
C GLU A 41 -5.21 6.66 -13.42
N LYS A 42 -5.12 7.82 -14.09
CA LYS A 42 -5.03 7.87 -15.57
C LYS A 42 -3.81 7.15 -16.11
N ARG A 43 -2.66 7.25 -15.45
CA ARG A 43 -1.45 6.50 -15.82
C ARG A 43 -1.66 4.99 -15.70
N LYS A 44 -2.27 4.53 -14.60
CA LYS A 44 -2.58 3.10 -14.43
C LYS A 44 -3.48 2.58 -15.55
N VAL A 45 -4.56 3.30 -15.88
CA VAL A 45 -5.46 2.91 -16.99
C VAL A 45 -4.71 2.86 -18.31
N LEU A 46 -3.86 3.85 -18.61
CA LEU A 46 -3.05 3.82 -19.84
C LEU A 46 -2.11 2.61 -19.88
N GLU A 47 -1.42 2.32 -18.79
CA GLU A 47 -0.53 1.14 -18.72
C GLU A 47 -1.32 -0.16 -18.85
N GLU A 48 -2.49 -0.28 -18.21
CA GLU A 48 -3.37 -1.43 -18.33
C GLU A 48 -3.86 -1.62 -19.78
N THR A 49 -4.35 -0.56 -20.43
CA THR A 49 -4.74 -0.63 -21.85
C THR A 49 -3.58 -0.98 -22.78
N ARG A 50 -2.36 -0.53 -22.49
CA ARG A 50 -1.16 -0.92 -23.23
C ARG A 50 -0.83 -2.40 -23.01
N HIS A 51 -0.84 -2.84 -21.77
CA HIS A 51 -0.56 -4.23 -21.41
C HIS A 51 -1.59 -5.19 -22.02
N GLU A 52 -2.86 -4.81 -22.02
CA GLU A 52 -3.93 -5.58 -22.64
C GLU A 52 -3.83 -5.55 -24.17
N GLY A 53 -3.58 -4.39 -24.79
CA GLY A 53 -3.42 -4.28 -26.23
C GLY A 53 -2.19 -5.02 -26.77
N HIS A 54 -1.18 -5.24 -25.94
CA HIS A 54 0.01 -6.05 -26.27
C HIS A 54 -0.06 -7.48 -25.72
N ARG A 55 -1.20 -7.89 -25.15
CA ARG A 55 -1.39 -9.26 -24.68
C ARG A 55 -1.51 -10.17 -25.91
N LEU A 56 -0.50 -11.00 -26.12
CA LEU A 56 -0.63 -12.16 -27.01
C LEU A 56 -1.43 -13.20 -26.23
N GLU A 57 -2.65 -13.50 -26.66
CA GLU A 57 -3.33 -14.70 -26.19
C GLU A 57 -2.46 -15.88 -26.61
N ARG A 58 -1.84 -16.50 -25.60
CA ARG A 58 -1.11 -17.73 -25.81
C ARG A 58 -2.20 -18.79 -25.93
N ASP A 59 -2.48 -19.22 -27.15
CA ASP A 59 -3.19 -20.48 -27.38
C ASP A 59 -2.37 -21.57 -26.67
N GLU A 60 -2.76 -21.89 -25.44
CA GLU A 60 -2.32 -23.11 -24.79
C GLU A 60 -2.94 -24.24 -25.63
N PRO A 61 -2.14 -25.12 -26.26
CA PRO A 61 -2.71 -26.33 -26.82
C PRO A 61 -3.34 -27.11 -25.66
N GLU A 62 -4.66 -27.33 -25.73
CA GLU A 62 -5.39 -28.20 -24.82
C GLU A 62 -4.63 -29.54 -24.69
N ALA A 63 -4.33 -29.91 -23.43
CA ALA A 63 -3.74 -31.19 -23.05
C ALA A 63 -4.82 -32.13 -22.50
#